data_AF-A0AAE6TT66-F1
#
_entry.id   AF-A0AAE6TT66-F1
#
_cell.length_a   1.000
_cell.length_b   1.000
_cell.length_c   1.000
_cell.angle_alpha   90.00
_cell.angle_beta   90.00
_cell.angle_gamma   90.00
#
_symmetry.space_group_name_H-M   'P 1'
#
loop_
_entity.id
_entity.type
_entity.pdbx_description
1 polymer ?
#
loop_
_entity_poly.entity_id
_entity_poly.type
_entity_poly.pdbx_seq_one_letter_code
_entity_poly.pdbx_strand_id
1 'polypeptide(L)'
;MIHALGVLSRPPITDRSGLDMVVGIMRDLMPGVTRENPRLLGLTQTADQFLSCRVSVPGCYGSLHDRAWKVMNDWDRRRLAEAWDRARGAK
;
A
#
# COMPACT_ATOMS: atom_id res chain seq x y z
N MET A 1 -6.70 0.07 4.19
CA MET A 1 -5.76 -0.42 3.16
C MET A 1 -4.67 0.59 2.82
N ILE A 2 -4.97 1.73 2.16
CA ILE A 2 -3.95 2.67 1.65
C ILE A 2 -2.97 3.12 2.74
N HIS A 3 -3.45 3.49 3.93
CA HIS A 3 -2.58 3.84 5.05
C HIS A 3 -1.67 2.69 5.51
N ALA A 4 -2.18 1.45 5.57
CA ALA A 4 -1.39 0.28 5.94
C ALA A 4 -0.26 0.03 4.94
N LEU A 5 -0.56 0.11 3.64
CA LEU A 5 0.46 0.05 2.57
C LEU A 5 1.47 1.20 2.69
N GLY A 6 1.01 2.41 3.01
CA GLY A 6 1.88 3.57 3.24
C GLY A 6 2.82 3.44 4.44
N VAL A 7 2.52 2.56 5.41
CA VAL A 7 3.46 2.20 6.49
C VAL A 7 4.43 1.13 6.00
N LEU A 8 3.94 0.10 5.33
CA LEU A 8 4.74 -0.99 4.77
C LEU A 8 5.69 -0.53 3.65
N SER A 9 5.48 0.66 3.10
CA SER A 9 6.24 1.20 1.97
C SER A 9 7.35 2.18 2.34
N ARG A 10 7.70 2.36 3.63
CA ARG A 10 8.64 3.41 4.08
C ARG A 10 10.10 2.92 4.14
N PRO A 11 10.97 3.26 3.17
CA PRO A 11 12.40 3.01 3.32
C PRO A 11 13.10 4.13 4.14
N PRO A 12 14.21 3.82 4.82
CA PRO A 12 14.63 2.49 5.22
C PRO A 12 13.72 1.95 6.34
N ILE A 13 13.35 0.67 6.26
CA ILE A 13 12.61 0.01 7.35
C ILE A 13 13.61 -0.34 8.44
N THR A 14 13.78 0.59 9.37
CA THR A 14 14.68 0.47 10.53
C THR A 14 13.99 -0.21 11.71
N ASP A 15 12.68 0.00 11.88
CA ASP A 15 11.85 -0.66 12.89
C ASP A 15 10.81 -1.57 12.23
N ARG A 16 10.79 -2.84 12.65
CA ARG A 16 9.90 -3.89 12.12
C ARG A 16 8.85 -4.36 13.13
N SER A 17 8.93 -3.90 14.38
CA SER A 17 8.15 -4.42 15.51
C SER A 17 6.63 -4.29 15.33
N GLY A 18 6.16 -3.32 14.54
CA GLY A 18 4.74 -3.10 14.27
C GLY A 18 4.23 -3.63 12.92
N LEU A 19 5.07 -4.16 12.05
CA LEU A 19 4.67 -4.43 10.66
C LEU A 19 3.70 -5.61 10.54
N ASP A 20 3.82 -6.63 11.40
CA ASP A 20 2.87 -7.74 11.41
C ASP A 20 1.49 -7.32 11.91
N MET A 21 1.43 -6.40 12.88
CA MET A 21 0.17 -5.78 13.29
C MET A 21 -0.47 -5.02 12.13
N VAL A 22 0.33 -4.28 11.34
CA VAL A 22 -0.16 -3.57 10.15
C VAL A 22 -0.73 -4.55 9.11
N VAL A 23 -0.06 -5.67 8.87
CA VAL A 23 -0.56 -6.74 7.98
C VAL A 23 -1.82 -7.40 8.55
N GLY A 24 -1.90 -7.58 9.88
CA GLY A 24 -3.11 -8.05 10.56
C GLY A 24 -4.31 -7.13 10.34
N ILE A 25 -4.16 -5.83 10.60
CA ILE A 25 -5.19 -4.82 10.33
C ILE A 25 -5.59 -4.83 8.86
N MET A 26 -4.62 -4.97 7.94
CA MET A 26 -4.91 -5.05 6.52
C MET A 26 -5.74 -6.30 6.18
N ARG A 27 -5.47 -7.45 6.82
CA ARG A 27 -6.24 -8.70 6.64
C ARG A 27 -7.71 -8.51 6.98
N ASP A 28 -8.00 -7.81 8.07
CA ASP A 28 -9.37 -7.60 8.54
C ASP A 28 -10.16 -6.62 7.65
N LEU A 29 -9.47 -5.64 7.06
CA LEU A 29 -10.09 -4.61 6.21
C LEU A 29 -10.30 -5.06 4.76
N MET A 30 -9.42 -5.91 4.23
CA MET A 30 -9.40 -6.27 2.81
C MET A 30 -10.69 -6.91 2.27
N PRO A 31 -11.48 -7.70 3.03
CA PRO A 31 -12.79 -8.17 2.58
C PRO A 31 -13.79 -7.05 2.24
N GLY A 32 -13.66 -5.88 2.87
CA GLY A 32 -14.52 -4.72 2.63
C GLY A 32 -14.02 -3.76 1.53
N VAL A 33 -12.88 -4.05 0.90
CA VAL A 33 -12.29 -3.19 -0.12
C VAL A 33 -12.96 -3.43 -1.48
N THR A 34 -13.52 -2.38 -2.08
CA THR A 34 -14.06 -2.41 -3.44
C THR A 34 -12.97 -2.77 -4.45
N ARG A 35 -13.20 -3.85 -5.22
CA ARG A 35 -12.27 -4.35 -6.25
C ARG A 35 -12.58 -3.85 -7.67
N GLU A 36 -13.71 -3.18 -7.83
CA GLU A 36 -14.18 -2.68 -9.13
C GLU A 36 -13.50 -1.36 -9.55
N ASN A 37 -12.85 -0.67 -8.61
CA ASN A 37 -12.16 0.58 -8.93
C ASN A 37 -10.78 0.29 -9.54
N PRO A 38 -10.57 0.51 -10.86
CA PRO A 38 -9.30 0.21 -11.52
C PRO A 38 -8.15 1.05 -10.97
N ARG A 39 -8.42 2.23 -10.39
CA ARG A 39 -7.40 3.09 -9.78
C ARG A 39 -6.80 2.46 -8.52
N LEU A 40 -7.53 1.57 -7.85
CA LEU A 40 -7.07 0.89 -6.63
C LEU A 40 -6.43 -0.47 -6.92
N LEU A 41 -6.53 -0.99 -8.15
CA LEU A 41 -6.13 -2.36 -8.49
C LEU A 41 -4.69 -2.68 -8.07
N GLY A 42 -3.73 -1.81 -8.38
CA GLY A 42 -2.32 -2.01 -8.00
C GLY A 42 -2.10 -2.03 -6.48
N LEU A 43 -2.85 -1.21 -5.74
CA LEU A 43 -2.80 -1.17 -4.28
C LEU A 43 -3.39 -2.46 -3.69
N THR A 44 -4.58 -2.86 -4.16
CA THR A 44 -5.26 -4.08 -3.71
C THR A 44 -4.42 -5.33 -3.99
N GLN A 45 -3.85 -5.45 -5.19
CA GLN A 45 -2.96 -6.56 -5.55
C GLN A 45 -1.69 -6.60 -4.68
N THR A 46 -1.12 -5.44 -4.37
CA THR A 46 0.05 -5.37 -3.48
C THR A 46 -0.33 -5.77 -2.06
N ALA A 47 -1.49 -5.32 -1.55
CA ALA A 47 -2.00 -5.74 -0.25
C ALA A 47 -2.21 -7.27 -0.20
N ASP A 48 -2.83 -7.88 -1.21
CA ASP A 48 -3.03 -9.32 -1.29
C ASP A 48 -1.69 -10.10 -1.26
N GLN A 49 -0.61 -9.55 -1.84
CA GLN A 49 0.73 -10.14 -1.77
C GLN A 49 1.28 -10.16 -0.35
N PHE A 50 1.08 -9.10 0.45
CA PHE A 50 1.46 -9.12 1.86
C PHE A 50 0.65 -10.14 2.66
N LEU A 51 -0.66 -10.26 2.38
CA LEU A 51 -1.53 -11.20 3.09
C LEU A 51 -1.20 -12.67 2.81
N SER A 52 -0.70 -12.96 1.60
CA SER A 52 -0.31 -14.30 1.15
C SER A 52 1.17 -14.64 1.41
N CYS A 53 1.99 -13.64 1.75
CA CYS A 53 3.41 -13.81 2.03
C CYS A 53 3.60 -14.59 3.34
N ARG A 54 4.34 -15.71 3.25
CA ARG A 54 4.86 -16.40 4.43
C ARG A 54 6.25 -15.86 4.74
N VAL A 55 6.40 -15.23 5.90
CA VAL A 55 7.68 -14.69 6.36
C VAL A 55 8.32 -15.63 7.37
N SER A 56 9.64 -15.85 7.26
CA SER A 56 10.40 -16.64 8.25
C SER A 56 10.70 -15.84 9.51
N VAL A 57 10.68 -14.50 9.43
CA VAL A 57 10.90 -13.58 10.53
C VAL A 57 9.79 -12.52 10.51
N PRO A 58 9.10 -12.27 11.64
CA PRO A 58 8.12 -11.19 11.78
C PRO A 58 8.61 -9.85 11.21
N GLY A 59 7.74 -9.16 10.49
CA GLY A 59 8.03 -7.86 9.89
C GLY A 59 9.01 -7.88 8.71
N CYS A 60 9.47 -9.05 8.25
CA CYS A 60 10.46 -9.18 7.18
C CYS A 60 9.81 -9.63 5.86
N TYR A 61 9.11 -8.73 5.18
CA TYR A 61 8.40 -9.03 3.91
C TYR A 61 9.27 -8.87 2.66
N GLY A 62 10.59 -8.72 2.82
CA GLY A 62 11.57 -8.69 1.73
C GLY A 62 11.28 -7.62 0.68
N SER A 63 11.29 -8.02 -0.60
CA SER A 63 11.08 -7.11 -1.74
C SER A 63 9.66 -6.55 -1.85
N LEU A 64 8.70 -7.06 -1.06
CA LEU A 64 7.35 -6.50 -1.04
C LEU A 64 7.33 -5.06 -0.53
N HIS A 65 8.27 -4.68 0.34
CA HIS A 65 8.40 -3.30 0.81
C HIS A 65 8.79 -2.33 -0.31
N ASP A 66 9.77 -2.70 -1.15
CA ASP A 66 10.17 -1.91 -2.32
C ASP A 66 9.04 -1.84 -3.36
N ARG A 67 8.33 -2.95 -3.58
CA ARG A 67 7.15 -2.95 -4.44
C ARG A 67 6.05 -2.03 -3.92
N ALA A 68 5.76 -2.09 -2.62
CA ALA A 68 4.80 -1.20 -1.97
C ALA A 68 5.21 0.26 -2.13
N TRP A 69 6.50 0.58 -1.96
CA TRP A 69 7.05 1.90 -2.20
C TRP A 69 6.80 2.41 -3.62
N LYS A 70 7.06 1.57 -4.64
CA LYS A 70 6.78 1.92 -6.05
C LYS A 70 5.30 2.20 -6.31
N VAL A 71 4.42 1.31 -5.83
CA VAL A 71 2.97 1.43 -6.04
C VAL A 71 2.38 2.62 -5.29
N MET A 72 2.82 2.88 -4.05
CA MET A 72 2.38 4.04 -3.27
C MET A 72 2.83 5.34 -3.92
N ASN A 73 4.07 5.44 -4.40
CA ASN A 73 4.55 6.64 -5.09
C ASN A 73 3.78 6.93 -6.38
N ASP A 74 3.45 5.89 -7.15
CA ASP A 74 2.63 6.04 -8.35
C ASP A 74 1.21 6.52 -8.01
N TRP A 75 0.59 5.93 -6.99
CA TRP A 75 -0.70 6.38 -6.47
C TRP A 75 -0.68 7.86 -6.04
N ASP A 76 0.32 8.25 -5.25
CA ASP A 76 0.46 9.62 -4.74
C ASP A 76 0.70 10.62 -5.88
N ARG A 77 1.56 10.27 -6.86
CA ARG A 77 1.78 11.10 -8.05
C ARG A 77 0.49 11.33 -8.84
N ARG A 78 -0.31 10.29 -9.05
CA ARG A 78 -1.60 10.42 -9.76
C ARG A 78 -2.58 11.31 -8.98
N ARG A 79 -2.70 11.13 -7.66
CA ARG A 79 -3.55 12.00 -6.83
C ARG A 79 -3.09 13.44 -6.83
N LEU A 80 -1.78 13.69 -6.78
CA LEU A 80 -1.22 15.04 -6.84
C LEU A 80 -1.49 15.69 -8.20
N ALA A 81 -1.31 14.95 -9.30
CA ALA A 81 -1.65 15.43 -10.63
C ALA A 81 -3.14 15.78 -10.75
N GLU A 82 -4.04 14.89 -10.31
CA GLU A 82 -5.49 15.16 -10.31
C GLU A 82 -5.86 16.36 -9.43
N ALA A 83 -5.25 16.49 -8.24
CA ALA A 83 -5.49 17.62 -7.35
C ALA A 83 -4.99 18.93 -7.96
N TRP A 84 -3.83 18.89 -8.62
CA TRP A 84 -3.28 20.03 -9.33
C TRP A 84 -4.16 20.45 -10.49
N ASP A 85 -4.61 19.51 -11.33
CA ASP A 85 -5.52 19.81 -12.44
C ASP A 85 -6.81 20.47 -11.97
N ARG A 86 -7.40 19.99 -10.87
CA ARG A 86 -8.56 20.64 -10.24
C ARG A 86 -8.26 22.04 -9.75
N ALA A 87 -7.11 22.25 -9.10
CA ALA A 87 -6.70 23.57 -8.59
C ALA A 87 -6.51 24.59 -9.74
N ARG A 88 -6.12 24.12 -10.93
CA ARG A 88 -5.98 24.93 -12.14
C ARG A 88 -7.28 25.16 -12.91
N GLY A 89 -8.41 24.61 -12.44
CA GLY A 89 -9.69 24.69 -13.13
C GLY A 89 -9.78 23.82 -14.40
N ALA A 90 -8.88 22.85 -14.58
CA ALA A 90 -9.04 21.82 -15.60
C ALA A 90 -10.14 20.85 -15.15
N LYS A 91 -11.06 20.52 -16.07
CA LYS A 91 -12.18 19.59 -15.84
C LYS A 91 -11.73 18.14 -15.98
#